data_AF-A0A9W4MHX1-F1
#
_entry.id   AF-A0A9W4MHX1-F1
#
_cell.length_a   1.000
_cell.length_b   1.000
_cell.length_c   1.000
_cell.angle_alpha   90.00
_cell.angle_beta   90.00
_cell.angle_gamma   90.00
#
_symmetry.space_group_name_H-M   'P 1'
#
loop_
_entity.id
_entity.type
_entity.pdbx_description
1 polymer ?
#
loop_
_entity_poly.entity_id
_entity_poly.type
_entity_poly.pdbx_seq_one_letter_code
_entity_poly.pdbx_strand_id
1 'polypeptide(L)'
;MGSDGGPVTAEFFRRLCRGAVNAHHHACRVTAIDGIAEDAFLAYVLSRRPLAGAYVAATTDQDGTHVVRIRLYDADGLMLQEDTGLAAIRRMIAEDRVPIPVSDSARGTIEHLAPTAAEVAE
;
A
#
# COMPACT_ATOMS: atom_id res chain seq x y z
N MET A 1 -0.18 -0.10 5.22
CA MET A 1 -0.43 -0.82 3.96
C MET A 1 -1.58 -1.77 4.20
N GLY A 2 -2.59 -1.74 3.33
CA GLY A 2 -3.74 -2.64 3.37
C GLY A 2 -3.87 -3.44 2.07
N SER A 3 -4.51 -4.60 2.11
CA SER A 3 -4.93 -5.36 0.92
C SER A 3 -6.31 -5.98 1.11
N ASP A 4 -6.96 -6.32 0.00
CA ASP A 4 -8.16 -7.15 -0.05
C ASP A 4 -7.92 -8.65 0.32
N GLY A 5 -6.67 -9.06 0.55
CA GLY A 5 -6.29 -10.44 0.87
C GLY A 5 -6.47 -11.44 -0.29
N GLY A 6 -6.73 -10.94 -1.50
CA GLY A 6 -6.94 -11.77 -2.68
C GLY A 6 -5.65 -12.45 -3.16
N PRO A 7 -5.72 -13.65 -3.76
CA PRO A 7 -4.53 -14.33 -4.28
C PRO A 7 -3.83 -13.53 -5.39
N VAL A 8 -4.57 -12.70 -6.13
CA VAL A 8 -4.03 -11.83 -7.19
C VAL A 8 -3.19 -10.69 -6.60
N THR A 9 -3.58 -10.13 -5.46
CA THR A 9 -2.94 -8.96 -4.86
C THR A 9 -1.80 -9.31 -3.91
N ALA A 10 -1.74 -10.55 -3.41
CA ALA A 10 -0.77 -11.01 -2.41
C ALA A 10 0.68 -10.62 -2.74
N GLU A 11 1.13 -10.86 -3.97
CA GLU A 11 2.50 -10.55 -4.37
C GLU A 11 2.73 -9.03 -4.52
N PHE A 12 1.73 -8.28 -4.98
CA PHE A 12 1.81 -6.81 -5.07
C PHE A 12 1.87 -6.17 -3.68
N PHE A 13 1.04 -6.64 -2.75
CA PHE A 13 1.05 -6.22 -1.36
C PHE A 13 2.40 -6.49 -0.69
N ARG A 14 2.95 -7.70 -0.87
CA ARG A 14 4.27 -8.07 -0.37
C ARG A 14 5.38 -7.16 -0.92
N ARG A 15 5.40 -6.93 -2.24
CA ARG A 15 6.38 -6.06 -2.90
C ARG A 15 6.26 -4.61 -2.43
N LEU A 16 5.05 -4.10 -2.26
CA LEU A 16 4.80 -2.74 -1.79
C LEU A 16 5.33 -2.54 -0.36
N CYS A 17 5.05 -3.48 0.55
CA CYS A 17 5.56 -3.42 1.92
C CYS A 17 7.08 -3.50 1.95
N ARG A 18 7.68 -4.42 1.18
CA ARG A 18 9.14 -4.61 1.12
C ARG A 18 9.84 -3.40 0.50
N GLY A 19 9.27 -2.80 -0.54
CA GLY A 19 9.77 -1.56 -1.15
C GLY A 19 9.75 -0.39 -0.16
N ALA A 20 8.66 -0.23 0.60
CA ALA A 20 8.53 0.84 1.57
C ALA A 20 9.59 0.80 2.69
N VAL A 21 9.88 -0.38 3.24
CA VAL A 21 10.94 -0.51 4.28
C VAL A 21 12.37 -0.38 3.71
N ASN A 22 12.52 -0.55 2.40
CA ASN A 22 13.79 -0.37 1.68
C ASN A 22 14.07 1.07 1.25
N ALA A 23 13.21 2.04 1.61
CA ALA A 23 13.52 3.45 1.46
C ALA A 23 14.73 3.81 2.37
N HIS A 24 15.94 3.67 1.80
CA HIS A 24 17.22 3.59 2.51
C HIS A 24 17.47 4.73 3.52
N HIS A 25 16.94 5.93 3.24
CA HIS A 25 17.12 7.11 4.07
C HIS A 25 16.10 7.26 5.20
N HIS A 26 14.98 6.54 5.14
CA HIS A 26 13.81 6.83 5.99
C HIS A 26 13.51 5.75 7.03
N ALA A 27 14.14 4.57 6.94
CA ALA A 27 13.94 3.46 7.88
C ALA A 27 12.45 3.24 8.21
N CYS A 28 11.62 3.22 7.16
CA CYS A 28 10.17 3.28 7.30
C CYS A 28 9.64 2.15 8.17
N ARG A 29 8.68 2.48 9.03
CA ARG A 29 7.87 1.51 9.78
C ARG A 29 6.57 1.28 9.01
N VAL A 30 6.31 0.03 8.66
CA VAL A 30 5.13 -0.37 7.89
C VAL A 30 4.25 -1.24 8.76
N THR A 31 3.01 -0.81 8.98
CA THR A 31 1.94 -1.71 9.45
C THR A 31 1.26 -2.33 8.23
N ALA A 32 1.29 -3.65 8.13
CA ALA A 32 0.74 -4.45 7.05
C ALA A 32 -0.53 -5.17 7.54
N ILE A 33 -1.67 -4.88 6.91
CA ILE A 33 -2.97 -5.47 7.22
C ILE A 33 -3.50 -6.15 5.95
N ASP A 34 -3.47 -7.47 5.92
CA ASP A 34 -3.86 -8.28 4.75
C ASP A 34 -5.30 -8.79 4.94
N GLY A 35 -6.15 -8.69 3.91
CA GLY A 35 -7.55 -9.11 3.97
C GLY A 35 -8.49 -8.16 4.72
N ILE A 36 -8.15 -6.86 4.76
CA ILE A 36 -8.98 -5.82 5.36
C ILE A 36 -9.81 -5.14 4.27
N ALA A 37 -11.10 -4.89 4.51
CA ALA A 37 -11.94 -4.09 3.63
C ALA A 37 -11.43 -2.65 3.53
N GLU A 38 -11.60 -2.01 2.37
CA GLU A 38 -10.99 -0.71 2.11
C GLU A 38 -11.47 0.39 3.07
N ASP A 39 -12.75 0.42 3.38
CA ASP A 39 -13.32 1.41 4.31
C ASP A 39 -12.80 1.22 5.73
N ALA A 40 -12.63 -0.04 6.17
CA ALA A 40 -12.01 -0.36 7.45
C ALA A 40 -10.53 0.04 7.48
N PHE A 41 -9.80 -0.17 6.38
CA PHE A 41 -8.43 0.31 6.25
C PHE A 41 -8.35 1.84 6.31
N LEU A 42 -9.26 2.55 5.63
CA LEU A 42 -9.31 4.01 5.67
C LEU A 42 -9.63 4.51 7.09
N ALA A 43 -10.56 3.87 7.79
CA ALA A 43 -10.86 4.18 9.19
C ALA A 43 -9.63 3.98 10.09
N TYR A 44 -8.88 2.90 9.88
CA TYR A 44 -7.61 2.66 10.57
C TYR A 44 -6.61 3.80 10.32
N VAL A 45 -6.42 4.21 9.07
CA VAL A 45 -5.52 5.31 8.69
C VAL A 45 -5.94 6.62 9.36
N LEU A 46 -7.22 6.98 9.26
CA LEU A 46 -7.77 8.23 9.82
C LEU A 46 -7.66 8.28 11.35
N SER A 47 -7.74 7.14 12.04
CA SER A 47 -7.61 7.04 13.50
C SER A 47 -6.18 7.25 14.02
N ARG A 48 -5.17 7.16 13.15
CA ARG A 48 -3.74 7.21 13.50
C ARG A 48 -2.98 8.38 12.88
N ARG A 49 -3.70 9.41 12.45
CA ARG A 49 -3.08 10.57 11.80
C ARG A 49 -2.05 11.26 12.73
N PRO A 50 -0.91 11.72 12.18
CA PRO A 50 -0.53 11.65 10.76
C PRO A 50 -0.05 10.25 10.34
N LEU A 51 -0.67 9.67 9.30
CA LEU A 51 -0.28 8.36 8.76
C LEU A 51 -0.62 8.24 7.28
N ALA A 52 0.40 8.12 6.41
CA ALA A 52 0.19 7.84 5.00
C ALA A 52 -0.26 6.38 4.80
N GLY A 53 -1.15 6.17 3.82
CA GLY A 53 -1.75 4.88 3.54
C GLY A 53 -1.53 4.43 2.10
N ALA A 54 -1.48 3.12 1.88
CA ALA A 54 -1.70 2.55 0.56
C ALA A 54 -2.54 1.28 0.68
N TYR A 55 -3.51 1.12 -0.21
CA TYR A 55 -4.44 0.00 -0.26
C TYR A 55 -4.36 -0.70 -1.61
N VAL A 56 -4.18 -2.02 -1.60
CA VAL A 56 -4.05 -2.86 -2.80
C VAL A 56 -5.30 -3.71 -2.97
N ALA A 57 -5.97 -3.59 -4.11
CA ALA A 57 -7.11 -4.43 -4.46
C ALA A 57 -7.04 -4.86 -5.92
N ALA A 58 -7.72 -5.96 -6.26
CA ALA A 58 -7.88 -6.38 -7.64
C ALA A 58 -9.36 -6.45 -8.03
N THR A 59 -9.67 -6.00 -9.24
CA THR A 59 -10.96 -6.25 -9.89
C THR A 59 -10.74 -7.12 -11.11
N THR A 60 -11.67 -8.02 -11.41
CA THR A 60 -11.66 -8.78 -12.66
C THR A 60 -12.57 -8.07 -13.66
N ASP A 61 -12.06 -7.76 -14.85
CA ASP A 61 -12.86 -7.18 -15.92
C ASP A 61 -13.75 -8.22 -16.62
N GLN A 62 -14.54 -7.77 -17.60
CA GLN A 62 -15.47 -8.64 -18.32
C GLN A 62 -14.78 -9.76 -19.12
N ASP A 63 -13.53 -9.54 -19.52
CA ASP A 63 -12.73 -10.47 -20.31
C ASP A 63 -11.91 -11.43 -19.42
N GLY A 64 -12.06 -11.34 -18.09
CA GLY A 64 -11.33 -12.15 -17.12
C GLY A 64 -9.94 -11.63 -16.77
N THR A 65 -9.55 -10.45 -17.28
CA THR A 65 -8.28 -9.81 -16.93
C THR A 65 -8.36 -9.21 -15.53
N HIS A 66 -7.35 -9.49 -14.71
CA HIS A 66 -7.23 -8.86 -13.41
C HIS A 66 -6.58 -7.48 -13.53
N VAL A 67 -7.27 -6.47 -13.02
CA VAL A 67 -6.75 -5.11 -12.86
C VAL A 67 -6.39 -4.92 -11.39
N VAL A 68 -5.10 -4.83 -11.11
CA VAL A 68 -4.59 -4.50 -9.77
C VAL A 68 -4.53 -2.99 -9.61
N ARG A 69 -5.17 -2.49 -8.56
CA ARG A 69 -5.21 -1.07 -8.21
C ARG A 69 -4.51 -0.84 -6.88
N ILE A 70 -3.65 0.17 -6.85
CA ILE A 70 -3.06 0.71 -5.63
C ILE A 70 -3.62 2.11 -5.42
N ARG A 71 -4.38 2.31 -4.33
CA ARG A 71 -4.80 3.65 -3.89
C ARG A 71 -3.81 4.16 -2.86
N LEU A 72 -3.42 5.43 -3.00
CA LEU A 72 -2.49 6.10 -2.10
C LEU A 72 -3.23 7.18 -1.34
N TYR A 73 -2.93 7.30 -0.05
CA TYR A 73 -3.51 8.26 0.87
C TYR A 73 -2.38 9.05 1.53
N ASP A 74 -2.54 10.37 1.63
CA ASP A 74 -1.61 11.23 2.35
C ASP A 74 -1.69 11.03 3.88
N ALA A 75 -0.89 11.81 4.61
CA ALA A 75 -0.82 11.73 6.07
C ALA A 75 -2.14 12.09 6.78
N ASP A 76 -3.03 12.80 6.10
CA ASP A 76 -4.34 13.23 6.61
C ASP A 76 -5.47 12.28 6.19
N GLY A 77 -5.13 11.21 5.45
CA GLY A 77 -6.06 10.20 4.94
C GLY A 77 -6.79 10.63 3.67
N LEU A 78 -6.34 11.69 2.99
CA LEU A 78 -6.90 12.12 1.71
C LEU A 78 -6.28 11.30 0.58
N MET A 79 -7.13 10.87 -0.36
CA MET A 79 -6.67 10.12 -1.53
C MET A 79 -5.82 11.02 -2.43
N LEU A 80 -4.62 10.56 -2.79
CA LEU A 80 -3.75 11.25 -3.74
C LEU A 80 -4.34 11.21 -5.14
N GLN A 81 -4.49 12.38 -5.74
CA GLN A 81 -4.87 12.62 -7.13
C GLN A 81 -3.68 13.16 -7.93
N GLU A 82 -3.82 13.28 -9.25
CA GLU A 82 -2.73 13.78 -10.12
C GLU A 82 -2.18 15.15 -9.64
N ASP A 83 -3.06 16.07 -9.26
CA ASP A 83 -2.72 17.43 -8.80
C ASP A 83 -2.29 17.51 -7.33
N THR A 84 -2.59 16.49 -6.53
CA THR A 84 -2.31 16.47 -5.07
C THR A 84 -1.15 15.54 -4.69
N GLY A 85 -0.48 14.92 -5.67
CA GLY A 85 0.80 14.23 -5.43
C GLY A 85 1.04 13.01 -6.31
N LEU A 86 0.00 12.44 -6.93
CA LEU A 86 0.15 11.22 -7.74
C LEU A 86 1.02 11.46 -8.98
N ALA A 87 0.93 12.63 -9.63
CA ALA A 87 1.78 12.97 -10.76
C ALA A 87 3.26 13.03 -10.37
N ALA A 88 3.56 13.52 -9.17
CA ALA A 88 4.92 13.58 -8.65
C ALA A 88 5.48 12.17 -8.39
N ILE A 89 4.70 11.29 -7.78
CA ILE A 89 5.07 9.88 -7.56
C ILE A 89 5.29 9.16 -8.90
N ARG A 90 4.37 9.34 -9.86
CA ARG A 90 4.49 8.76 -11.21
C ARG A 90 5.76 9.22 -11.90
N ARG A 91 6.10 10.50 -11.78
CA ARG A 91 7.35 11.07 -12.31
C ARG A 91 8.58 10.47 -11.63
N MET A 92 8.58 10.38 -10.29
CA MET A 92 9.68 9.76 -9.53
C MET A 92 9.93 8.33 -10.00
N ILE A 93 8.88 7.53 -10.19
CA ILE A 93 8.98 6.16 -10.69
C ILE A 93 9.53 6.14 -12.13
N ALA A 94 9.04 7.01 -13.01
CA ALA A 94 9.50 7.07 -14.40
C ALA A 94 10.96 7.54 -14.55
N GLU A 95 11.44 8.36 -13.60
CA GLU A 95 12.81 8.87 -13.56
C GLU A 95 13.78 7.94 -12.81
N ASP A 96 13.27 6.96 -12.06
CA ASP A 96 14.09 5.96 -11.36
C ASP A 96 14.72 4.96 -12.35
N ARG A 97 15.92 5.32 -12.83
CA ARG A 97 16.68 4.53 -13.82
C ARG A 97 17.55 3.43 -13.20
N VAL A 98 17.69 3.41 -11.88
CA VAL A 98 18.50 2.41 -11.17
C VAL A 98 17.68 1.92 -9.97
N PRO A 99 16.82 0.91 -10.18
CA PRO A 99 16.03 0.35 -9.10
C PRO A 99 16.94 -0.03 -7.95
N ILE A 100 16.69 0.56 -6.78
CA ILE A 100 17.45 0.22 -5.58
C ILE A 100 17.17 -1.26 -5.29
N PRO A 101 18.21 -2.11 -5.22
CA PRO A 101 18.02 -3.52 -4.89
C PRO A 101 17.30 -3.63 -3.56
N VAL A 102 16.21 -4.40 -3.55
CA VAL A 102 15.46 -4.66 -2.34
C VAL A 102 16.31 -5.59 -1.46
N SER A 103 16.87 -5.03 -0.39
CA SER A 103 17.71 -5.75 0.56
C SER A 103 16.86 -6.48 1.61
N ASP A 104 17.32 -7.65 2.02
CA ASP A 104 16.79 -8.36 3.20
C ASP A 104 17.33 -7.79 4.51
N SER A 105 18.32 -6.89 4.45
CA SER A 105 18.89 -6.15 5.59
C SER A 105 18.43 -4.69 5.68
N ALA A 106 17.25 -4.39 5.12
CA ALA A 106 16.67 -3.05 5.19
C ALA A 106 16.55 -2.56 6.65
N ARG A 107 16.76 -1.25 6.88
CA ARG A 107 16.65 -0.64 8.22
C ARG A 107 15.20 -0.46 8.69
N GLY A 108 14.24 -0.45 7.76
CA GLY A 108 12.82 -0.37 8.10
C GLY A 108 12.27 -1.68 8.67
N THR A 109 11.04 -1.64 9.19
CA THR A 109 10.39 -2.78 9.83
C THR A 109 8.96 -2.96 9.34
N ILE A 110 8.53 -4.21 9.17
CA ILE A 110 7.14 -4.56 8.86
C ILE A 110 6.51 -5.20 10.11
N GLU A 111 5.40 -4.64 10.57
CA GLU A 111 4.53 -5.20 11.60
C GLU A 111 3.25 -5.71 10.94
N HIS A 112 2.92 -6.98 11.15
CA HIS A 112 1.73 -7.60 10.59
C HIS A 112 0.59 -7.56 11.61
N LEU A 113 -0.56 -7.03 11.20
CA LEU A 113 -1.80 -7.07 11.97
C LEU A 113 -2.84 -7.88 11.21
N ALA A 114 -3.52 -8.78 11.91
CA ALA A 114 -4.67 -9.48 11.38
C ALA A 114 -5.92 -8.59 11.52
N PRO A 115 -6.75 -8.43 10.47
CA PRO A 115 -8.03 -7.76 10.59
C PRO A 115 -8.97 -8.56 11.50
N THR A 116 -9.84 -7.85 12.21
CA THR A 116 -10.95 -8.47 12.94
C THR A 116 -12.02 -8.94 11.95
N ALA A 117 -12.89 -9.87 12.35
CA ALA A 117 -13.97 -10.36 11.49
C ALA A 117 -14.89 -9.24 10.95
N ALA A 118 -15.07 -8.15 11.70
CA ALA A 118 -15.85 -7.00 11.27
C ALA A 118 -15.14 -6.15 10.21
N GLU A 119 -13.80 -6.19 10.16
CA GLU A 119 -12.98 -5.43 9.22
C GLU A 119 -12.73 -6.20 7.90
N VAL A 120 -13.11 -7.48 7.82
CA VAL A 120 -13.01 -8.30 6.60
C VAL A 120 -14.26 -8.17 5.72
N ALA A 121 -15.39 -7.72 6.28
CA ALA A 121 -16.67 -7.69 5.58
C ALA A 121 -16.76 -6.51 4.59
N GLU A 122 -17.01 -6.82 3.32
CA GLU A 122 -17.53 -5.90 2.31
C GLU A 122 -18.98 -6.30 1.97
#